data_AF-A0A0K8QTC4-F1
#
_entry.id   AF-A0A0K8QTC4-F1
#
_cell.length_a   1.000
_cell.length_b   1.000
_cell.length_c   1.000
_cell.angle_alpha   90.00
_cell.angle_beta   90.00
_cell.angle_gamma   90.00
#
_symmetry.space_group_name_H-M   'P 1'
#
loop_
_entity.id
_entity.type
_entity.pdbx_description
1 polymer ?
#
loop_
_entity_poly.entity_id
_entity_poly.type
_entity_poly.pdbx_seq_one_letter_code
_entity_poly.pdbx_strand_id
1 'polypeptide(L)'
;MEEVAVTGIVFFGIYSILRLTSEHFLKRKIINSGHIDKAGILAPPPQSEEVNKYPSLKWALVAFFAGIGLIIIEVIRVNRPEMINFHDALLPLGIELVFIALGFLVYFFIANRKQ
;
A
#
# COMPACT_ATOMS: atom_id res chain seq x y z
N MET A 1 -1.49 -29.64 6.05
CA MET A 1 -1.18 -29.05 7.37
C MET A 1 0.10 -28.22 7.32
N GLU A 2 1.16 -28.71 6.69
CA GLU A 2 2.44 -27.96 6.57
C GLU A 2 2.33 -26.68 5.75
N GLU A 3 1.60 -26.66 4.62
CA GLU A 3 1.49 -25.46 3.76
C GLU A 3 0.81 -24.26 4.44
N VAL A 4 -0.18 -24.54 5.30
CA VAL A 4 -0.87 -23.50 6.09
C VAL A 4 0.04 -22.94 7.18
N ALA A 5 0.89 -23.79 7.77
CA ALA A 5 1.87 -23.38 8.77
C ALA A 5 2.97 -22.50 8.13
N VAL A 6 3.46 -22.87 6.95
CA VAL A 6 4.45 -22.06 6.19
C VAL A 6 3.86 -20.69 5.85
N THR A 7 2.62 -20.65 5.35
CA THR A 7 1.94 -19.39 5.03
C THR A 7 1.77 -18.51 6.26
N GLY A 8 1.37 -19.08 7.40
CA GLY A 8 1.22 -18.36 8.67
C GLY A 8 2.53 -17.77 9.19
N ILE A 9 3.64 -18.52 9.08
CA ILE A 9 4.96 -18.08 9.52
C ILE A 9 5.46 -16.93 8.64
N VAL A 10 5.29 -17.02 7.32
CA VAL A 10 5.68 -15.95 6.38
C VAL A 10 4.90 -14.67 6.66
N PHE A 11 3.58 -14.78 6.84
CA PHE A 11 2.73 -13.63 7.13
C PHE A 11 3.06 -12.98 8.48
N PHE A 12 3.33 -13.80 9.50
CA PHE A 12 3.75 -13.33 10.82
C PHE A 12 5.14 -12.68 10.79
N GLY A 13 6.06 -13.22 9.98
CA GLY A 13 7.38 -12.63 9.75
C GLY A 13 7.28 -11.23 9.14
N ILE A 14 6.48 -11.09 8.08
CA ILE A 14 6.23 -9.79 7.43
C ILE A 14 5.60 -8.80 8.43
N TYR A 15 4.57 -9.22 9.16
CA TYR A 15 3.93 -8.39 10.20
C TYR A 15 4.92 -7.93 11.27
N SER A 16 5.78 -8.83 11.75
CA SER A 16 6.76 -8.53 12.79
C SER A 16 7.82 -7.54 12.31
N ILE A 17 8.31 -7.70 11.07
CA ILE A 17 9.26 -6.77 10.44
C ILE A 17 8.65 -5.38 10.29
N LEU A 18 7.39 -5.30 9.82
CA LEU A 18 6.67 -4.04 9.68
C LEU A 18 6.47 -3.34 11.03
N ARG A 19 6.11 -4.09 12.09
CA ARG A 19 5.95 -3.56 13.44
C ARG A 19 7.26 -2.99 13.98
N LEU A 20 8.35 -3.75 13.89
CA LEU A 20 9.68 -3.33 14.34
C LEU A 20 10.15 -2.05 13.64
N THR A 21 9.95 -1.99 12.32
CA THR A 21 10.31 -0.84 11.51
C THR A 21 9.47 0.38 11.90
N SER A 22 8.15 0.22 12.08
CA SER A 22 7.26 1.30 12.49
C SER A 22 7.62 1.86 13.87
N GLU A 23 7.91 1.00 14.85
CA GLU A 23 8.36 1.43 16.18
C GLU A 23 9.70 2.16 16.14
N HIS A 24 10.65 1.71 15.31
CA HIS A 24 11.94 2.36 15.15
C HIS A 24 11.82 3.75 14.52
N PHE A 25 11.01 3.89 13.46
CA PHE A 25 10.74 5.19 12.83
C PHE A 25 10.03 6.16 13.80
N LEU A 26 9.10 5.65 14.62
CA LEU A 26 8.39 6.46 15.60
C LEU A 26 9.33 6.97 16.70
N LYS A 27 10.17 6.10 17.27
CA LYS A 27 11.17 6.48 18.28
C LYS A 27 12.21 7.45 17.70
N ARG A 28 12.69 7.20 16.48
CA ARG A 28 13.65 8.09 15.79
C ARG A 28 13.03 9.47 15.50
N LYS A 29 11.75 9.53 15.16
CA LYS A 29 11.02 10.79 14.96
C LYS A 29 10.82 11.57 16.26
N ILE A 30 10.54 10.88 17.37
CA ILE A 30 10.42 11.50 18.71
C ILE A 30 11.76 12.09 19.16
N ILE A 31 12.86 11.36 18.97
CA ILE A 31 14.20 11.81 19.37
C ILE A 31 14.69 12.99 18.49
N ASN A 32 14.51 12.90 17.17
CA ASN A 32 14.93 13.96 16.25
C ASN A 32 14.06 15.23 16.31
N SER A 33 12.88 15.18 16.96
CA SER A 33 12.00 16.36 17.11
C SER A 33 12.29 17.21 18.35
N GLY A 34 13.38 16.92 19.08
CA GLY A 34 14.03 17.87 20.00
C GLY A 34 13.13 18.44 21.10
N HIS A 35 12.10 17.72 21.52
CA HIS A 35 11.14 18.17 22.53
C HIS A 35 11.43 17.57 23.91
N ILE A 36 12.70 17.64 24.34
CA ILE A 36 13.12 17.16 25.67
C ILE A 36 12.66 18.13 26.78
N ASP A 37 12.31 19.39 26.46
CA ASP A 37 11.87 20.40 27.44
C ASP A 37 10.37 20.43 27.73
N LYS A 38 9.57 19.56 27.09
CA LYS A 38 8.12 19.48 27.34
C LYS A 38 7.71 18.17 28.02
N ALA A 39 8.49 17.73 29.01
CA ALA A 39 8.13 16.65 29.92
C ALA A 39 6.89 16.94 30.82
N GLY A 40 6.18 18.07 30.60
CA GLY A 40 4.94 18.44 31.30
C GLY A 40 3.63 18.24 30.51
N ILE A 41 3.66 17.83 29.24
CA ILE A 41 2.44 17.58 28.41
C ILE A 41 2.05 16.10 28.40
N LEU A 42 2.04 15.49 29.60
CA LEU A 42 1.38 14.21 29.86
C LEU A 42 -0.16 14.33 29.94
N ALA A 43 -0.73 15.51 29.69
CA ALA A 43 -2.16 15.65 29.43
C ALA A 43 -2.40 15.51 27.92
N PRO A 44 -3.18 14.50 27.47
CA PRO A 44 -3.48 14.34 26.05
C PRO A 44 -4.22 15.59 25.55
N PRO A 45 -3.67 16.36 24.58
CA PRO A 45 -4.44 17.40 23.93
C PRO A 45 -5.63 16.73 23.20
N PRO A 46 -6.83 17.35 23.20
CA PRO A 46 -7.97 16.80 22.50
C PRO A 46 -7.59 16.59 21.03
N GLN A 47 -7.83 15.36 20.59
CA GLN A 47 -7.60 14.81 19.27
C GLN A 47 -7.91 15.80 18.15
N SER A 48 -6.92 16.53 17.66
CA SER A 48 -6.94 17.05 16.28
C SER A 48 -6.47 15.93 15.34
N GLU A 49 -7.24 14.84 15.32
CA GLU A 49 -7.02 13.62 14.53
C GLU A 49 -7.33 13.79 13.02
N GLU A 50 -7.24 15.00 12.46
CA GLU A 50 -7.69 15.24 11.09
C GLU A 50 -6.60 15.23 10.02
N VAL A 51 -5.31 15.23 10.37
CA VAL A 51 -4.27 15.50 9.35
C VAL A 51 -3.69 14.24 8.68
N ASN A 52 -3.94 13.01 9.16
CA ASN A 52 -3.38 11.82 8.50
C ASN A 52 -4.18 10.53 8.72
N LYS A 53 -5.49 10.58 8.52
CA LYS A 53 -6.36 9.43 8.84
C LYS A 53 -6.12 8.19 7.96
N TYR A 54 -5.43 8.30 6.81
CA TYR A 54 -5.32 7.18 5.86
C TYR A 54 -4.03 7.12 5.00
N PRO A 55 -2.81 7.08 5.58
CA PRO A 55 -1.58 6.88 4.80
C PRO A 55 -1.52 5.51 4.10
N SER A 56 -2.23 4.51 4.63
CA SER A 56 -2.30 3.14 4.08
C SER A 56 -3.32 2.99 2.93
N LEU A 57 -4.28 3.92 2.81
CA LEU A 57 -5.36 3.84 1.82
C LEU A 57 -4.86 4.09 0.40
N LYS A 58 -3.75 4.83 0.24
CA LYS A 58 -3.12 5.08 -1.07
C LYS A 58 -2.55 3.80 -1.69
N TRP A 59 -1.87 2.99 -0.89
CA TRP A 59 -1.26 1.73 -1.34
C TRP A 59 -2.32 0.65 -1.59
N ALA A 60 -3.36 0.61 -0.76
CA ALA A 60 -4.49 -0.29 -0.97
C ALA A 60 -5.23 0.00 -2.28
N LEU A 61 -5.44 1.28 -2.62
CA LEU A 61 -6.11 1.68 -3.86
C LEU A 61 -5.26 1.34 -5.09
N VAL A 62 -3.96 1.65 -5.06
CA VAL A 62 -3.05 1.30 -6.17
C VAL A 62 -2.96 -0.22 -6.35
N ALA A 63 -2.84 -0.99 -5.26
CA ALA A 63 -2.83 -2.45 -5.32
C ALA A 63 -4.16 -3.05 -5.84
N PHE A 64 -5.29 -2.42 -5.51
CA PHE A 64 -6.60 -2.81 -6.02
C PHE A 64 -6.69 -2.65 -7.54
N PHE A 65 -6.26 -1.51 -8.07
CA PHE A 65 -6.27 -1.29 -9.52
C PHE A 65 -5.25 -2.17 -10.25
N ALA A 66 -4.05 -2.36 -9.70
CA ALA A 66 -3.07 -3.32 -10.22
C ALA A 66 -3.66 -4.74 -10.30
N GLY A 67 -4.33 -5.21 -9.24
CA GLY A 67 -5.01 -6.49 -9.23
C GLY A 67 -6.08 -6.63 -10.33
N ILE A 68 -6.84 -5.56 -10.62
CA ILE A 68 -7.79 -5.54 -11.73
C ILE A 68 -7.07 -5.64 -13.08
N GLY A 69 -5.94 -4.95 -13.26
CA GLY A 69 -5.10 -5.05 -14.45
C GLY A 69 -4.69 -6.49 -14.74
N LEU A 70 -4.19 -7.19 -13.71
CA LEU A 70 -3.81 -8.61 -13.80
C LEU A 70 -5.00 -9.52 -14.13
N ILE A 71 -6.17 -9.30 -13.52
CA ILE A 71 -7.38 -10.09 -13.83
C ILE A 71 -7.79 -9.89 -15.29
N ILE A 72 -7.73 -8.66 -15.80
CA ILE A 72 -8.09 -8.37 -17.19
C ILE A 72 -7.11 -9.02 -18.16
N ILE A 73 -5.81 -8.93 -17.89
CA ILE A 73 -4.77 -9.60 -18.68
C ILE A 73 -5.04 -11.11 -18.73
N GLU A 74 -5.38 -11.72 -17.60
CA GLU A 74 -5.72 -13.13 -17.49
C GLU A 74 -6.98 -13.50 -18.28
N VAL A 75 -8.05 -12.71 -18.16
CA VAL A 75 -9.31 -12.93 -18.89
C VAL A 75 -9.11 -12.83 -20.40
N ILE A 76 -8.33 -11.85 -20.86
CA ILE A 76 -7.99 -11.71 -22.28
C ILE A 76 -7.20 -12.93 -22.75
N ARG A 77 -6.22 -13.38 -21.97
CA ARG A 77 -5.42 -14.58 -22.28
C ARG A 77 -6.28 -15.82 -22.43
N VAL A 78 -7.22 -16.05 -21.50
CA VAL A 78 -8.10 -17.23 -21.52
C VAL A 78 -9.03 -17.21 -22.73
N ASN A 79 -9.58 -16.05 -23.09
CA ASN A 79 -10.56 -15.94 -24.17
C ASN A 79 -9.93 -15.86 -25.58
N ARG A 80 -8.70 -15.35 -25.66
CA ARG A 80 -7.97 -15.05 -26.90
C ARG A 80 -6.46 -15.25 -26.69
N PRO A 81 -6.00 -16.51 -26.62
CA PRO A 81 -4.60 -16.83 -26.35
C PRO A 81 -3.65 -16.26 -27.41
N GLU A 82 -4.10 -16.09 -28.65
CA GLU A 82 -3.33 -15.46 -29.73
C GLU A 82 -3.03 -13.96 -29.53
N MET A 83 -3.81 -13.25 -28.70
CA MET A 83 -3.59 -11.81 -28.46
C MET A 83 -2.55 -11.53 -27.39
N ILE A 84 -2.22 -12.50 -26.53
CA ILE A 84 -1.26 -12.34 -25.44
C ILE A 84 -0.16 -13.39 -25.59
N ASN A 85 0.92 -12.97 -26.25
CA ASN A 85 2.17 -13.73 -26.28
C ASN A 85 3.12 -13.16 -25.23
N PHE A 86 3.53 -13.99 -24.27
CA PHE A 86 4.53 -13.58 -23.26
C PHE A 86 5.94 -13.35 -23.84
N HIS A 87 6.18 -13.78 -25.08
CA HIS A 87 7.40 -13.43 -25.81
C HIS A 87 7.44 -11.93 -26.15
N ASP A 88 6.28 -11.34 -26.45
CA ASP A 88 6.10 -9.91 -26.72
C ASP A 88 5.26 -9.29 -25.58
N ALA A 89 5.83 -9.27 -24.37
CA ALA A 89 5.14 -8.88 -23.14
C ALA A 89 4.77 -7.37 -23.04
N LEU A 90 4.88 -6.60 -24.12
CA LEU A 90 4.59 -5.16 -24.15
C LEU A 90 3.11 -4.86 -23.89
N LEU A 91 2.20 -5.65 -24.46
CA LEU A 91 0.75 -5.45 -24.31
C LEU A 91 0.29 -5.67 -22.86
N PRO A 92 0.59 -6.81 -22.20
CA PRO A 92 0.26 -7.02 -20.80
C PRO A 92 0.86 -5.98 -19.87
N LEU A 93 2.14 -5.61 -20.08
CA LEU A 93 2.79 -4.56 -19.28
C LEU A 93 2.11 -3.19 -19.46
N GLY A 94 1.74 -2.83 -20.69
CA GLY A 94 1.05 -1.58 -20.97
C GLY A 94 -0.31 -1.50 -20.25
N ILE A 95 -1.08 -2.59 -20.30
CA ILE A 95 -2.37 -2.69 -19.59
C ILE A 95 -2.14 -2.51 -18.09
N GLU A 96 -1.20 -3.25 -17.50
CA GLU A 96 -0.91 -3.16 -16.06
C GLU A 96 -0.51 -1.75 -15.63
N LEU A 97 0.38 -1.10 -16.39
CA LEU A 97 0.82 0.27 -16.11
C LEU A 97 -0.32 1.29 -16.18
N VAL A 98 -1.26 1.13 -17.13
CA VAL A 98 -2.45 1.98 -17.23
C VAL A 98 -3.33 1.82 -15.99
N PHE A 99 -3.55 0.59 -15.52
CA PHE A 99 -4.34 0.35 -14.31
C PHE A 99 -3.67 0.92 -13.06
N ILE A 100 -2.36 0.74 -12.90
CA ILE A 100 -1.59 1.34 -11.79
C ILE A 100 -1.70 2.87 -11.81
N ALA A 101 -1.52 3.49 -12.98
CA ALA A 101 -1.64 4.94 -13.15
C ALA A 101 -3.06 5.44 -12.82
N LEU A 102 -4.08 4.69 -13.21
CA LEU A 102 -5.48 4.98 -12.88
C LEU A 102 -5.71 4.93 -11.37
N GLY A 103 -5.11 3.98 -10.65
CA GLY A 103 -5.15 3.94 -9.19
C GLY A 103 -4.54 5.18 -8.52
N PHE A 104 -3.42 5.69 -9.05
CA PHE A 104 -2.83 6.95 -8.58
C PHE A 104 -3.72 8.17 -8.90
N LEU A 105 -4.34 8.22 -10.08
CA LEU A 105 -5.26 9.29 -10.45
C LEU A 105 -6.50 9.33 -9.55
N VAL A 106 -7.12 8.16 -9.30
CA VAL A 106 -8.27 8.07 -8.40
C VAL A 106 -7.87 8.47 -6.97
N TYR A 107 -6.70 8.07 -6.50
CA TYR A 107 -6.17 8.55 -5.22
C TYR A 107 -6.03 10.08 -5.19
N PHE A 108 -5.47 10.67 -6.24
CA PHE A 108 -5.31 12.12 -6.35
C PHE A 108 -6.66 12.84 -6.29
N PHE A 109 -7.69 12.38 -7.00
CA PHE A 109 -9.03 12.97 -6.94
C PHE A 109 -9.67 12.86 -5.55
N ILE A 110 -9.51 11.72 -4.88
CA ILE A 110 -10.05 11.53 -3.52
C ILE A 110 -9.31 12.42 -2.52
N ALA A 111 -7.98 12.52 -2.62
CA ALA A 111 -7.17 13.37 -1.75
C ALA A 111 -7.47 14.86 -1.97
N ASN A 112 -7.63 15.28 -3.23
CA ASN A 112 -7.89 16.67 -3.61
C ASN A 112 -9.35 17.11 -3.35
N ARG A 113 -10.28 16.17 -3.11
CA ARG A 113 -11.65 16.46 -2.64
C ARG A 113 -11.74 16.68 -1.13
N LYS A 114 -10.71 16.29 -0.37
CA LYS A 114 -10.67 16.43 1.09
C LYS A 114 -9.91 17.66 1.58
N GLN A 115 -9.26 18.40 0.67
CA GLN A 115 -8.80 19.76 0.90
C GLN A 115 -9.90 20.75 0.50
#